data_AF-A0A484WYM9-F1
#
_entry.id   AF-A0A484WYM9-F1
#
_cell.length_a   1.000
_cell.length_b   1.000
_cell.length_c   1.000
_cell.angle_alpha   90.00
_cell.angle_beta   90.00
_cell.angle_gamma   90.00
#
_symmetry.space_group_name_H-M   'P 1'
#
loop_
_entity.id
_entity.type
_entity.pdbx_description
1 polymer ?
#
loop_
_entity_poly.entity_id
_entity_poly.type
_entity_poly.pdbx_seq_one_letter_code
_entity_poly.pdbx_strand_id
1 'polypeptide(L)'
;MIEGRARTVEAAVHELGEYLIGQDPARINDLWQVMYRAGFYRGGPILMSAIAGIDQALWDIKGKVLNAPVWQLMGGLVRDKIKAYSWVGGDRPAEVIDGIKQLRSIGFDTFKLNGCEEMGGDRQFTCGRPGGEHRGADP
;
A
#
# COMPACT_ATOMS: atom_id res chain seq x y z
N MET A 1 2.31 -9.36 6.64
CA MET A 1 3.35 -8.68 5.83
C MET A 1 3.25 -9.21 4.40
N ILE A 2 2.96 -8.36 3.42
CA ILE A 2 2.90 -8.74 1.98
C ILE A 2 4.21 -8.46 1.24
N GLU A 3 5.15 -7.82 1.92
CA GLU A 3 6.45 -7.46 1.39
C GLU A 3 7.17 -8.72 0.88
N GLY A 4 7.68 -8.66 -0.36
CA GLY A 4 8.31 -9.82 -1.03
C GLY A 4 7.35 -10.89 -1.59
N ARG A 5 6.02 -10.71 -1.52
CA ARG A 5 5.02 -11.71 -1.99
C ARG A 5 4.35 -11.35 -3.33
N ALA A 6 5.01 -10.54 -4.15
CA ALA A 6 4.45 -10.02 -5.40
C ALA A 6 3.91 -11.12 -6.34
N ARG A 7 4.70 -12.18 -6.59
CA ARG A 7 4.29 -13.31 -7.45
C ARG A 7 3.05 -14.05 -6.94
N THR A 8 2.90 -14.16 -5.62
CA THR A 8 1.72 -14.80 -5.03
C THR A 8 0.47 -13.93 -5.20
N VAL A 9 0.62 -12.61 -5.07
CA VAL A 9 -0.48 -11.67 -5.30
C VAL A 9 -0.86 -11.63 -6.77
N GLU A 10 0.11 -11.63 -7.68
CA GLU A 10 -0.10 -11.72 -9.13
C GLU A 10 -0.89 -12.97 -9.51
N ALA A 11 -0.47 -14.16 -9.04
CA ALA A 11 -1.22 -15.39 -9.27
C ALA A 11 -2.66 -15.31 -8.75
N ALA A 12 -2.85 -14.76 -7.53
CA ALA A 12 -4.18 -14.57 -6.97
C ALA A 12 -5.05 -13.60 -7.79
N VAL A 13 -4.47 -12.56 -8.40
CA VAL A 13 -5.20 -11.66 -9.31
C VAL A 13 -5.69 -12.42 -10.54
N HIS A 14 -4.85 -13.28 -11.12
CA HIS A 14 -5.25 -14.10 -12.27
C HIS A 14 -6.36 -15.09 -11.94
N GLU A 15 -6.26 -15.80 -10.81
CA GLU A 15 -7.30 -16.72 -10.34
C GLU A 15 -8.63 -15.99 -10.10
N LEU A 16 -8.60 -14.82 -9.45
CA LEU A 16 -9.80 -14.01 -9.26
C LEU A 16 -10.37 -13.47 -10.58
N GLY A 17 -9.51 -13.22 -11.57
CA GLY A 17 -9.89 -12.74 -12.89
C GLY A 17 -10.86 -13.69 -13.61
N GLU A 18 -10.78 -15.00 -13.38
CA GLU A 18 -11.70 -15.99 -13.97
C GLU A 18 -13.17 -15.72 -13.63
N TYR A 19 -13.44 -15.15 -12.46
CA TYR A 19 -14.80 -14.78 -12.05
C TYR A 19 -15.31 -13.48 -12.67
N LEU A 20 -14.42 -12.69 -13.29
CA LEU A 20 -14.71 -11.33 -13.75
C LEU A 20 -14.87 -11.26 -15.27
N ILE A 21 -14.22 -12.15 -16.02
CA ILE A 21 -14.31 -12.15 -17.49
C ILE A 21 -15.75 -12.41 -17.92
N GLY A 22 -16.27 -11.54 -18.79
CA GLY A 22 -17.65 -11.60 -19.28
C GLY A 22 -18.70 -11.01 -18.34
N GLN A 23 -18.30 -10.53 -17.15
CA GLN A 23 -19.20 -9.84 -16.23
C GLN A 23 -19.32 -8.34 -16.55
N ASP A 24 -20.41 -7.72 -16.10
CA ASP A 24 -20.57 -6.27 -16.17
C ASP A 24 -19.71 -5.59 -15.08
N PRO A 25 -18.67 -4.81 -15.44
CA PRO A 25 -17.80 -4.14 -14.47
C PRO A 25 -18.51 -3.06 -13.67
N ALA A 26 -19.71 -2.61 -14.07
CA ALA A 26 -20.48 -1.65 -13.28
C ALA A 26 -21.03 -2.24 -11.97
N ARG A 27 -21.11 -3.58 -11.86
CA ARG A 27 -21.62 -4.30 -10.68
C ARG A 27 -20.56 -4.50 -9.59
N ILE A 28 -19.81 -3.45 -9.26
CA ILE A 28 -18.65 -3.51 -8.33
C ILE A 28 -18.97 -4.26 -7.02
N ASN A 29 -20.08 -3.92 -6.36
CA ASN A 29 -20.47 -4.57 -5.09
C ASN A 29 -20.68 -6.08 -5.22
N ASP A 30 -21.26 -6.52 -6.34
CA ASP A 30 -21.52 -7.93 -6.63
C ASP A 30 -20.20 -8.66 -6.88
N LEU A 31 -19.37 -8.11 -7.77
CA LEU A 31 -18.05 -8.65 -8.10
C LEU A 31 -17.14 -8.72 -6.87
N TRP A 32 -17.17 -7.70 -6.00
CA TRP A 32 -16.43 -7.70 -4.75
C TRP A 32 -16.88 -8.84 -3.83
N GLN A 33 -18.19 -9.05 -3.68
CA GLN A 33 -18.73 -10.15 -2.85
C GLN A 33 -18.36 -11.52 -3.43
N VAL A 34 -18.42 -11.67 -4.75
CA VAL A 34 -17.97 -12.89 -5.45
C VAL A 34 -16.50 -13.15 -5.14
N MET A 35 -15.60 -12.20 -5.39
CA MET A 35 -14.18 -12.39 -5.11
C MET A 35 -13.89 -12.66 -3.62
N TYR A 36 -14.61 -11.99 -2.71
CA TYR A 36 -14.38 -12.12 -1.27
C TYR A 36 -14.91 -13.44 -0.69
N ARG A 37 -15.97 -14.03 -1.27
CA ARG A 37 -16.70 -15.16 -0.65
C ARG A 37 -16.81 -16.41 -1.51
N ALA A 38 -16.63 -16.33 -2.83
CA ALA A 38 -16.90 -17.45 -3.74
C ALA A 38 -15.71 -18.40 -3.90
N GLY A 39 -14.46 -17.93 -3.73
CA GLY A 39 -13.27 -18.70 -4.06
C GLY A 39 -12.76 -19.67 -2.97
N PHE A 40 -12.80 -19.31 -1.68
CA PHE A 40 -12.30 -20.15 -0.57
C PHE A 40 -12.57 -19.53 0.82
N TYR A 41 -11.80 -19.93 1.85
CA TYR A 41 -11.70 -19.19 3.13
C TYR A 41 -11.46 -17.69 2.87
N ARG A 42 -12.13 -16.86 3.67
CA ARG A 42 -12.21 -15.41 3.41
C ARG A 42 -10.96 -14.68 3.88
N GLY A 43 -10.49 -13.76 3.03
CA GLY A 43 -9.53 -12.73 3.40
C GLY A 43 -8.07 -13.20 3.43
N GLY A 44 -7.32 -12.68 4.40
CA GLY A 44 -5.87 -12.84 4.45
C GLY A 44 -5.12 -11.83 3.56
N PRO A 45 -3.82 -11.64 3.80
CA PRO A 45 -3.06 -10.54 3.21
C PRO A 45 -2.89 -10.66 1.69
N ILE A 46 -2.89 -11.87 1.13
CA ILE A 46 -2.73 -12.09 -0.32
C ILE A 46 -4.03 -11.78 -1.07
N LEU A 47 -5.12 -12.49 -0.72
CA LEU A 47 -6.41 -12.31 -1.40
C LEU A 47 -6.95 -10.89 -1.24
N MET A 48 -6.85 -10.29 -0.04
CA MET A 48 -7.31 -8.92 0.15
C MET A 48 -6.49 -7.90 -0.67
N SER A 49 -5.19 -8.15 -0.89
CA SER A 49 -4.38 -7.29 -1.75
C SER A 49 -4.77 -7.42 -3.22
N ALA A 50 -5.02 -8.65 -3.69
CA ALA A 50 -5.48 -8.90 -5.05
C ALA A 50 -6.87 -8.25 -5.30
N ILE A 51 -7.81 -8.47 -4.38
CA ILE A 51 -9.16 -7.88 -4.43
C ILE A 51 -9.07 -6.35 -4.43
N ALA A 52 -8.22 -5.75 -3.60
CA ALA A 52 -8.06 -4.29 -3.55
C ALA A 52 -7.57 -3.70 -4.89
N GLY A 53 -6.63 -4.37 -5.56
CA GLY A 53 -6.16 -3.93 -6.89
C GLY A 53 -7.27 -3.99 -7.95
N ILE A 54 -8.07 -5.05 -7.94
CA ILE A 54 -9.21 -5.20 -8.85
C ILE A 54 -10.30 -4.17 -8.55
N ASP A 55 -10.64 -3.96 -7.28
CA ASP A 55 -11.64 -2.98 -6.85
C ASP A 55 -11.27 -1.55 -7.29
N GLN A 56 -10.00 -1.16 -7.14
CA GLN A 56 -9.48 0.11 -7.65
C GLN A 56 -9.67 0.24 -9.17
N ALA A 57 -9.37 -0.81 -9.94
CA ALA A 57 -9.54 -0.82 -11.39
C ALA A 57 -11.03 -0.72 -11.80
N LEU A 58 -11.92 -1.42 -11.10
CA LEU A 58 -13.37 -1.34 -11.35
C LEU A 58 -13.92 0.07 -11.08
N TRP A 59 -13.48 0.71 -10.00
CA TRP A 59 -13.84 2.11 -9.71
C TRP A 59 -13.26 3.09 -10.72
N ASP A 60 -12.03 2.86 -11.20
CA ASP A 60 -11.42 3.66 -12.27
C ASP A 60 -12.20 3.53 -13.59
N ILE A 61 -12.60 2.30 -13.98
CA ILE A 61 -13.48 2.06 -15.13
C ILE A 61 -14.80 2.83 -14.96
N LYS A 62 -15.46 2.69 -13.81
CA LYS A 62 -16.74 3.39 -13.55
C LYS A 62 -16.57 4.92 -13.62
N GLY A 63 -15.48 5.46 -13.07
CA GLY A 63 -15.16 6.88 -13.16
C GLY A 63 -14.97 7.36 -14.60
N LYS A 64 -14.20 6.60 -15.40
CA LYS A 64 -13.99 6.89 -16.83
C LYS A 64 -15.28 6.80 -17.64
N VAL A 65 -16.11 5.78 -17.42
CA VAL A 65 -17.41 5.61 -18.10
C VAL A 65 -18.37 6.74 -17.80
N LEU A 66 -18.43 7.18 -16.53
CA LEU A 66 -19.31 8.27 -16.09
C LEU A 66 -18.68 9.66 -16.26
N ASN A 67 -17.45 9.73 -16.79
CA ASN A 67 -16.66 10.95 -16.93
C ASN A 67 -16.61 11.79 -15.64
N ALA A 68 -16.44 11.12 -14.50
CA ALA A 68 -16.45 11.74 -13.19
C ALA A 68 -15.36 11.11 -12.30
N PRO A 69 -14.64 11.90 -11.48
CA PRO A 69 -13.73 11.35 -10.50
C PRO A 69 -14.48 10.53 -9.44
N VAL A 70 -13.86 9.46 -8.93
CA VAL A 70 -14.48 8.49 -8.02
C VAL A 70 -15.08 9.16 -6.76
N TRP A 71 -14.43 10.19 -6.21
CA TRP A 71 -14.97 10.91 -5.05
C TRP A 71 -16.32 11.58 -5.31
N GLN A 72 -16.64 11.97 -6.55
CA GLN A 72 -17.98 12.48 -6.91
C GLN A 72 -19.02 11.36 -6.84
N LEU A 73 -18.66 10.18 -7.33
CA LEU A 73 -19.52 8.99 -7.30
C LEU A 73 -19.80 8.52 -5.86
N MET A 74 -18.91 8.83 -4.93
CA MET A 74 -19.03 8.48 -3.50
C MET A 74 -19.74 9.56 -2.66
N GLY A 75 -20.38 10.55 -3.29
CA GLY A 75 -21.17 11.57 -2.59
C GLY A 75 -20.56 12.97 -2.57
N GLY A 76 -19.47 13.21 -3.30
CA GLY A 76 -18.89 14.55 -3.49
C GLY A 76 -17.86 14.94 -2.44
N LEU A 77 -17.42 16.21 -2.49
CA LEU A 77 -16.40 16.74 -1.59
C LEU A 77 -16.98 17.00 -0.20
N VAL A 78 -16.28 16.49 0.81
CA VAL A 78 -16.47 16.87 2.22
C VAL A 78 -15.39 17.87 2.71
N ARG A 79 -14.37 18.14 1.88
CA ARG A 79 -13.26 19.06 2.12
C ARG A 79 -12.57 19.41 0.80
N ASP A 80 -11.91 20.57 0.75
CA ASP A 80 -11.22 21.05 -0.46
C ASP A 80 -9.80 20.47 -0.62
N LYS A 81 -9.16 20.08 0.48
CA LYS A 81 -7.81 19.49 0.49
C LYS A 81 -7.61 18.51 1.64
N ILE A 82 -6.67 17.58 1.48
CA ILE A 82 -6.23 16.63 2.51
C ILE A 82 -4.79 16.97 2.89
N LYS A 83 -4.50 17.05 4.19
CA LYS A 83 -3.14 17.27 4.69
C LYS A 83 -2.31 15.99 4.48
N ALA A 84 -1.20 16.10 3.76
CA ALA A 84 -0.25 15.01 3.58
C ALA A 84 0.81 15.00 4.68
N TYR A 85 1.32 13.82 5.01
CA TYR A 85 2.53 13.62 5.80
C TYR A 85 3.49 12.73 5.02
N SER A 86 4.79 12.83 5.29
CA SER A 86 5.80 12.02 4.61
C SER A 86 6.60 11.19 5.62
N TRP A 87 7.05 10.01 5.20
CA TRP A 87 7.99 9.22 6.00
C TRP A 87 9.42 9.73 5.77
N VAL A 88 10.18 9.87 6.85
CA VAL A 88 11.61 10.19 6.80
C VAL A 88 12.38 9.07 7.48
N GLY A 89 13.29 8.48 6.72
CA GLY A 89 14.26 7.50 7.20
C GLY A 89 15.63 8.11 7.42
N GLY A 90 16.48 7.35 8.10
CA GLY A 90 17.88 7.67 8.34
C GLY A 90 18.39 6.74 9.43
N ASP A 91 19.63 6.28 9.29
CA ASP A 91 20.23 5.38 10.29
C ASP A 91 20.65 6.18 11.52
N ARG A 92 20.98 7.46 11.33
CA ARG A 92 21.38 8.40 12.40
C ARG A 92 20.41 9.58 12.51
N PRO A 93 20.26 10.16 13.72
CA PRO A 93 19.40 11.33 13.92
C PRO A 93 19.73 12.53 13.00
N ALA A 94 21.01 12.74 12.68
CA ALA A 94 21.44 13.82 11.79
C ALA A 94 20.84 13.69 10.37
N GLU A 95 20.80 12.47 9.83
CA GLU A 95 20.25 12.20 8.50
C GLU A 95 18.74 12.42 8.47
N VAL A 96 18.05 11.99 9.53
CA VAL A 96 16.61 12.22 9.70
C VAL A 96 16.32 13.72 9.76
N ILE A 97 17.11 14.50 10.51
CA ILE A 97 16.97 15.96 10.60
C ILE A 97 17.13 16.60 9.23
N ASP A 98 18.13 16.19 8.45
CA ASP A 98 18.37 16.76 7.13
C ASP A 98 17.26 16.39 6.13
N GLY A 99 16.74 15.17 6.18
CA GLY A 99 15.55 14.77 5.41
C GLY A 99 14.30 15.58 5.78
N ILE A 100 14.08 15.85 7.07
CA ILE A 100 12.99 16.71 7.54
C ILE A 100 13.16 18.14 7.01
N LYS A 101 14.38 18.71 7.04
CA LYS A 101 14.64 20.06 6.51
C LYS A 101 14.33 20.15 5.01
N GLN A 102 14.72 19.14 4.24
CA GLN A 102 14.43 19.07 2.80
C GLN A 102 12.91 19.04 2.55
N LEU A 103 12.17 18.18 3.24
CA LEU A 103 10.71 18.10 3.07
C LEU A 103 9.99 19.35 3.58
N ARG A 104 10.52 20.00 4.62
CA ARG A 104 9.99 21.29 5.09
C ARG A 104 10.15 22.39 4.04
N SER A 105 11.24 22.38 3.27
CA SER A 105 11.45 23.37 2.20
C SER A 105 10.39 23.30 1.09
N ILE A 106 9.77 22.12 0.88
CA ILE A 106 8.68 21.91 -0.08
C ILE A 106 7.28 21.95 0.58
N GLY A 107 7.20 22.38 1.85
CA GLY A 107 5.94 22.67 2.53
C GLY A 107 5.39 21.58 3.45
N PHE A 108 6.10 20.47 3.68
CA PHE A 108 5.68 19.49 4.69
C PHE A 108 5.98 19.98 6.11
N ASP A 109 5.04 19.76 7.02
CA ASP A 109 5.19 20.04 8.45
C ASP A 109 4.92 18.81 9.33
N THR A 110 4.47 17.71 8.73
CA THR A 110 4.01 16.49 9.41
C THR A 110 4.79 15.29 8.88
N PHE A 111 5.40 14.51 9.78
CA PHE A 111 6.36 13.47 9.41
C PHE A 111 6.10 12.17 10.18
N LYS A 112 6.40 11.03 9.54
CA LYS A 112 6.46 9.70 10.18
C LYS A 112 7.91 9.25 10.25
N LEU A 113 8.37 8.84 11.43
CA LEU A 113 9.73 8.35 11.66
C LEU A 113 9.68 6.92 12.19
N ASN A 114 10.70 6.13 11.91
CA ASN A 114 10.94 4.90 12.66
C ASN A 114 11.54 5.27 14.03
N GLY A 115 11.30 4.47 15.06
CA GLY A 115 12.05 4.60 16.31
C GLY A 115 13.53 4.32 16.03
N CYS A 116 14.40 5.30 16.26
CA CYS A 116 15.85 5.13 16.14
C CYS A 116 16.41 4.69 17.49
N GLU A 117 17.32 3.70 17.53
CA GLU A 117 17.95 3.20 18.78
C GLU A 117 18.66 4.32 19.56
N GLU A 118 19.19 5.34 18.89
CA GLU A 118 19.84 6.47 19.57
C GLU A 118 18.85 7.50 20.15
N MET A 119 17.55 7.38 19.85
CA MET A 119 16.51 8.25 20.41
C MET A 119 15.80 7.63 21.64
N GLY A 120 16.07 6.37 21.98
CA GLY A 120 15.49 5.69 23.14
C GLY A 120 16.43 4.60 23.65
N GLY A 121 16.86 4.69 24.91
CA GLY A 121 17.88 3.82 25.52
C GLY A 121 17.56 2.32 25.66
N ASP A 122 16.60 1.77 24.92
CA ASP A 122 16.21 0.36 24.96
C ASP A 122 16.42 -0.34 23.61
N ARG A 123 17.41 -1.23 23.61
CA ARG A 123 17.94 -2.03 22.49
C ARG A 123 16.95 -3.09 21.97
N GLN A 124 15.85 -2.73 21.32
CA GLN A 124 14.97 -3.76 20.76
C GLN A 124 14.27 -3.47 19.42
N PHE A 125 14.52 -2.36 18.75
CA PHE A 125 13.92 -2.09 17.43
C PHE A 125 15.02 -1.85 16.39
N THR A 126 15.54 -2.93 15.83
CA THR A 126 16.48 -2.84 14.71
C THR A 126 15.76 -2.32 13.47
N CYS A 127 16.20 -1.13 13.02
CA CYS A 127 15.97 -0.64 11.68
C CYS A 127 16.39 -1.74 10.68
N GLY A 128 15.54 -2.04 9.71
CA GLY A 128 15.70 -3.17 8.79
C GLY A 128 17.08 -3.24 8.16
N ARG A 129 17.76 -4.38 8.33
CA ARG A 129 19.00 -4.73 7.61
C ARG A 129 18.71 -4.85 6.11
N PRO A 130 19.37 -4.08 5.23
CA PRO A 130 19.55 -4.42 3.83
C PRO A 130 21.01 -4.85 3.62
N GLY A 131 21.25 -6.13 3.38
CA GLY A 131 22.59 -6.61 3.02
C GLY A 131 22.91 -7.97 3.62
N GLY A 132 22.66 -9.03 2.85
CA GLY A 132 23.33 -10.30 3.07
C GLY A 132 24.79 -10.15 2.64
N GLU A 133 25.71 -10.18 3.61
CA GLU A 133 27.13 -10.23 3.33
C GLU A 133 27.59 -11.69 3.39
N HIS A 134 28.07 -12.18 2.24
CA HIS A 134 28.70 -13.48 2.07
C HIS A 134 29.84 -13.63 3.08
N ARG A 135 29.68 -14.53 4.06
CA ARG A 135 30.83 -15.03 4.82
C ARG A 135 31.61 -15.99 3.92
N GLY A 136 32.73 -15.48 3.40
CA GLY A 136 33.78 -16.29 2.80
C GLY A 136 34.27 -17.34 3.80
N ALA A 137 34.38 -18.56 3.28
CA ALA A 137 35.14 -19.63 3.89
C ALA A 137 36.64 -19.36 3.71
N ASP A 138 37.41 -19.44 4.79
CA ASP A 138 38.63 -20.29 4.92
C ASP A 138 39.46 -19.88 6.15
N PRO A 139 40.35 -20.75 6.67
CA PRO A 139 40.69 -22.12 6.21
C PRO A 139 40.29 -23.25 7.17
#